data_AF-A0A2K1E413-F1
#
_entry.id   AF-A0A2K1E413-F1
#
_cell.length_a   1.000
_cell.length_b   1.000
_cell.length_c   1.000
_cell.angle_alpha   90.00
_cell.angle_beta   90.00
_cell.angle_gamma   90.00
#
_symmetry.space_group_name_H-M   'P 1'
#
loop_
_entity.id
_entity.type
_entity.pdbx_description
1 polymer ?
#
loop_
_entity_poly.entity_id
_entity_poly.type
_entity_poly.pdbx_seq_one_letter_code
_entity_poly.pdbx_strand_id
1 'polypeptide(L)'
;MKKRQLIFLTISLIVLSCGSSEKVIMNDGTVYKVEGNSFYKKGKDVSENLSETEKEKILNTLNERLEYEKAAQERQEELEEQREELEKAQEEAEAKQKALEEELEEKKEAREAFFDAKEELEKQQKKYKRLHKSGKLSPNDEEKWAKKLKGLKQELNKAENKIKNQ
;
A
#
# COMPACT_ATOMS: atom_id res chain seq x y z
N MET A 1 29.11 28.71 20.56
CA MET A 1 27.66 28.74 20.29
C MET A 1 27.19 30.08 19.69
N LYS A 2 27.60 31.23 20.25
CA LYS A 2 27.18 32.57 19.76
C LYS A 2 27.51 32.87 18.29
N LYS A 3 28.71 32.52 17.80
CA LYS A 3 29.12 32.74 16.40
C LYS A 3 28.37 31.85 15.39
N ARG A 4 28.03 30.61 15.77
CA ARG A 4 27.31 29.65 14.92
C ARG A 4 25.84 30.05 14.76
N GLN A 5 25.21 30.53 15.84
CA GLN A 5 23.86 31.09 15.79
C GLN A 5 23.81 32.42 15.01
N LEU A 6 24.85 33.27 15.12
CA LEU A 6 24.92 34.52 14.35
C LEU A 6 25.00 34.26 12.83
N ILE A 7 25.70 33.19 12.40
CA ILE A 7 25.84 32.78 11.00
C ILE A 7 24.52 32.21 10.45
N PHE A 8 23.81 31.36 11.21
CA PHE A 8 22.49 30.86 10.79
C PHE A 8 21.44 31.99 10.68
N LEU A 9 21.50 32.98 11.58
CA LEU A 9 20.59 34.12 11.57
C LEU A 9 20.86 35.10 10.41
N THR A 10 22.11 35.19 9.94
CA THR A 10 22.47 35.97 8.74
C THR A 10 22.13 35.25 7.43
N ILE A 11 22.24 33.92 7.38
CA ILE A 11 21.83 33.14 6.19
C ILE A 11 20.31 33.16 6.00
N SER A 12 19.53 33.09 7.09
CA SER A 12 18.07 33.17 7.04
C SER A 12 17.56 34.54 6.54
N LEU A 13 18.31 35.63 6.80
CA LEU A 13 17.94 36.99 6.39
C LEU A 13 18.16 37.26 4.88
N ILE A 14 19.04 36.50 4.21
CA ILE A 14 19.36 36.68 2.78
C ILE A 14 18.31 36.02 1.87
N VAL A 15 17.55 35.04 2.37
CA VAL A 15 16.51 34.35 1.59
C VAL A 15 15.19 35.14 1.50
N LEU A 16 15.04 36.19 2.34
CA LEU A 16 13.83 37.00 2.44
C LEU A 16 13.73 38.15 1.42
N SER A 17 14.76 38.41 0.60
CA SER A 17 14.75 39.53 -0.36
C SER A 17 14.65 39.13 -1.83
N CYS A 18 14.28 37.89 -2.14
CA CYS A 18 13.86 37.53 -3.50
C CYS A 18 12.48 38.13 -3.77
N GLY A 19 12.44 39.38 -4.24
CA GLY A 19 11.23 39.94 -4.84
C GLY A 19 10.80 39.03 -5.99
N SER A 20 9.61 38.44 -5.89
CA SER A 20 9.08 37.60 -6.94
C SER A 20 8.90 38.45 -8.19
N SER A 21 9.45 37.96 -9.29
CA SER A 21 9.33 38.61 -10.58
C SER A 21 8.75 37.62 -11.55
N GLU A 22 7.66 38.00 -12.21
CA GLU A 22 6.89 37.09 -13.06
C GLU A 22 7.02 37.48 -14.52
N LYS A 23 7.17 36.49 -15.41
CA LYS A 23 7.20 36.73 -16.86
C LYS A 23 5.80 36.55 -17.43
N VAL A 24 5.31 37.54 -18.16
CA VAL A 24 4.01 37.51 -18.83
C VAL A 24 4.25 37.54 -20.32
N ILE A 25 3.65 36.60 -21.04
CA ILE A 25 3.68 36.53 -22.51
C ILE A 25 2.30 36.94 -23.00
N MET A 26 2.23 38.06 -23.72
CA MET A 26 0.99 38.57 -24.29
C MET A 26 0.67 37.87 -25.62
N ASN A 27 -0.58 37.96 -26.08
CA ASN A 27 -1.05 37.31 -27.32
C ASN A 27 -0.31 37.76 -28.59
N ASP A 28 0.28 38.96 -28.58
CA ASP A 28 1.12 39.50 -29.66
C ASP A 28 2.57 38.96 -29.61
N GLY A 29 2.88 38.10 -28.65
CA GLY A 29 4.23 37.57 -28.39
C GLY A 29 5.12 38.52 -27.58
N THR A 30 4.62 39.68 -27.16
CA THR A 30 5.39 40.59 -26.31
C THR A 30 5.59 39.97 -24.92
N VAL A 31 6.83 39.95 -24.46
CA VAL A 31 7.19 39.45 -23.12
C VAL A 31 7.45 40.63 -22.18
N TYR A 32 6.72 40.66 -21.07
CA TYR A 32 6.92 41.56 -19.95
C TYR A 32 7.46 40.79 -18.75
N LYS A 33 8.24 41.47 -17.90
CA LYS A 33 8.58 41.03 -16.55
C LYS A 33 7.86 41.98 -15.58
N VAL A 34 7.08 41.42 -14.67
CA VAL A 34 6.28 42.16 -13.68
C VAL A 34 6.93 42.00 -12.31
N GLU A 35 7.21 43.11 -11.65
CA GLU A 35 7.77 43.17 -10.30
C GLU A 35 6.95 44.16 -9.48
N GLY A 36 5.99 43.64 -8.70
CA GLY A 36 5.01 44.49 -8.01
C GLY A 36 4.22 45.34 -9.02
N ASN A 37 4.35 46.67 -8.92
CA ASN A 37 3.70 47.63 -9.82
C ASN A 37 4.56 48.05 -11.02
N SER A 38 5.77 47.50 -11.15
CA SER A 38 6.70 47.85 -12.22
C SER A 38 6.66 46.83 -13.36
N PHE A 39 6.70 47.32 -14.60
CA PHE A 39 6.62 46.54 -15.83
C PHE A 39 7.90 46.74 -16.64
N TYR A 40 8.60 45.65 -16.93
CA TYR A 40 9.84 45.68 -17.69
C TYR A 40 9.69 44.97 -19.04
N LYS A 41 10.15 45.61 -20.11
CA LYS A 41 10.24 45.01 -21.46
C LYS A 41 11.70 45.00 -21.88
N LYS A 42 12.25 43.82 -22.19
CA LYS A 42 13.68 43.63 -22.52
C LYS A 42 14.63 44.23 -21.46
N GLY A 43 14.25 44.14 -20.18
CA GLY A 43 15.04 44.66 -19.05
C GLY A 43 14.97 46.17 -18.83
N LYS A 44 14.19 46.91 -19.64
CA LYS A 44 13.95 48.35 -19.43
C LYS A 44 12.59 48.55 -18.77
N ASP A 45 12.53 49.44 -17.77
CA ASP A 45 11.28 49.86 -17.16
C ASP A 45 10.45 50.63 -18.18
N VAL A 46 9.22 50.17 -18.40
CA VAL A 46 8.25 50.77 -19.32
C VAL A 46 6.96 51.15 -18.61
N SER A 47 6.95 51.17 -17.27
CA SER A 47 5.75 51.38 -16.43
C SER A 47 5.04 52.71 -16.73
N GLU A 48 5.79 53.78 -16.95
CA GLU A 48 5.24 55.10 -17.29
C GLU A 48 4.73 55.18 -18.75
N ASN A 49 5.25 54.31 -19.62
CA ASN A 49 4.91 54.30 -21.05
C ASN A 49 3.69 53.41 -21.36
N LEU A 50 3.22 52.62 -20.40
CA LEU A 50 2.03 51.79 -20.53
C LEU A 50 0.80 52.56 -20.06
N SER A 51 -0.26 52.52 -20.85
CA SER A 51 -1.58 52.96 -20.40
C SER A 51 -2.10 52.06 -19.27
N GLU A 52 -3.00 52.58 -18.44
CA GLU A 52 -3.65 51.79 -17.38
C GLU A 52 -4.34 50.54 -17.94
N THR A 53 -4.95 50.64 -19.14
CA THR A 53 -5.58 49.50 -19.80
C THR A 53 -4.57 48.41 -20.23
N GLU A 54 -3.34 48.78 -20.60
CA GLU A 54 -2.30 47.81 -20.93
C GLU A 54 -1.74 47.14 -19.68
N LYS A 55 -1.53 47.92 -18.60
CA LYS A 55 -1.13 47.38 -17.30
C LYS A 55 -2.15 46.37 -16.78
N GLU A 56 -3.43 46.72 -16.84
CA GLU A 56 -4.53 45.84 -16.42
C GLU A 56 -4.55 44.55 -17.25
N LYS A 57 -4.38 44.62 -18.57
CA LYS A 57 -4.28 43.42 -19.43
C LYS A 57 -3.11 42.53 -19.03
N ILE A 58 -1.92 43.10 -18.82
CA ILE A 58 -0.72 42.33 -18.41
C ILE A 58 -0.96 41.66 -17.05
N LEU A 59 -1.53 42.38 -16.08
CA LEU A 59 -1.83 41.84 -14.75
C LEU A 59 -2.92 40.76 -14.80
N ASN A 60 -3.97 40.95 -15.60
CA ASN A 60 -5.02 39.95 -15.76
C ASN A 60 -4.46 38.67 -16.38
N THR A 61 -3.62 38.76 -17.42
CA THR A 61 -2.94 37.59 -17.99
C THR A 61 -2.04 36.89 -16.98
N LEU A 62 -1.33 37.64 -16.14
CA LEU A 62 -0.52 37.06 -15.07
C LEU A 62 -1.39 36.34 -14.03
N ASN A 63 -2.44 37.00 -13.55
CA ASN A 63 -3.34 36.46 -12.53
C ASN A 63 -4.05 35.20 -13.03
N GLU A 64 -4.57 35.21 -14.26
CA GLU A 64 -5.15 34.03 -14.88
C GLU A 64 -4.15 32.87 -14.90
N ARG A 65 -2.91 33.11 -15.34
CA ARG A 65 -1.85 32.08 -15.35
C ARG A 65 -1.59 31.51 -13.96
N LEU A 66 -1.46 32.37 -12.95
CA LEU A 66 -1.22 31.97 -11.56
C LEU A 66 -2.40 31.19 -10.96
N GLU A 67 -3.64 31.60 -11.27
CA GLU A 67 -4.84 30.86 -10.88
C GLU A 67 -4.89 29.47 -11.53
N TYR A 68 -4.55 29.38 -12.83
CA TYR A 68 -4.45 28.09 -13.53
C TYR A 68 -3.35 27.21 -12.94
N GLU A 69 -2.17 27.75 -12.66
CA GLU A 69 -1.05 27.01 -12.05
C GLU A 69 -1.44 26.49 -10.66
N LYS A 70 -2.05 27.33 -9.84
CA LYS A 70 -2.52 26.94 -8.51
C LYS A 70 -3.60 25.86 -8.59
N ALA A 71 -4.60 26.04 -9.45
CA ALA A 71 -5.65 25.05 -9.64
C ALA A 71 -5.13 23.73 -10.22
N ALA A 72 -4.09 23.78 -11.07
CA ALA A 72 -3.42 22.59 -11.57
C ALA A 72 -2.63 21.87 -10.48
N GLN A 73 -1.93 22.62 -9.61
CA GLN A 73 -1.21 22.07 -8.48
C GLN A 73 -2.16 21.42 -7.46
N GLU A 74 -3.25 22.11 -7.08
CA GLU A 74 -4.26 21.56 -6.16
C GLU A 74 -4.88 20.26 -6.72
N ARG A 75 -5.19 20.21 -8.02
CA ARG A 75 -5.65 18.97 -8.66
C ARG A 75 -4.60 17.88 -8.69
N GLN A 76 -3.32 18.23 -8.87
CA GLN A 76 -2.25 17.26 -8.88
C GLN A 76 -2.05 16.65 -7.49
N GLU A 77 -2.11 17.46 -6.44
CA GLU A 77 -2.05 17.03 -5.04
C GLU A 77 -3.26 16.13 -4.70
N GLU A 78 -4.48 16.52 -5.07
CA GLU A 78 -5.69 15.70 -4.86
C GLU A 78 -5.59 14.34 -5.58
N LEU A 79 -5.09 14.33 -6.82
CA LEU A 79 -4.89 13.09 -7.58
C LEU A 79 -3.81 12.20 -6.95
N GLU A 80 -2.76 12.78 -6.37
CA GLU A 80 -1.72 12.01 -5.68
C GLU A 80 -2.26 11.39 -4.39
N GLU A 81 -2.99 12.15 -3.58
CA GLU A 81 -3.68 11.65 -2.38
C GLU A 81 -4.65 10.51 -2.71
N GLN A 82 -5.49 10.68 -3.73
CA GLN A 82 -6.42 9.63 -4.18
C GLN A 82 -5.69 8.38 -4.66
N ARG A 83 -4.54 8.52 -5.34
CA ARG A 83 -3.74 7.37 -5.78
C ARG A 83 -3.13 6.63 -4.59
N GLU A 84 -2.61 7.35 -3.59
CA GLU A 84 -2.09 6.73 -2.37
C GLU A 84 -3.17 5.98 -1.57
N GLU A 85 -4.37 6.56 -1.46
CA GLU A 85 -5.50 5.91 -0.79
C GLU A 85 -5.92 4.62 -1.51
N LEU A 86 -6.00 4.66 -2.84
CA LEU A 86 -6.31 3.50 -3.66
C LEU A 86 -5.25 2.41 -3.55
N GLU A 87 -3.96 2.78 -3.53
CA GLU A 87 -2.85 1.83 -3.36
C GLU A 87 -2.92 1.14 -1.99
N LYS A 88 -3.11 1.90 -0.90
CA LYS A 88 -3.30 1.35 0.45
C LYS A 88 -4.51 0.41 0.52
N ALA A 89 -5.63 0.81 -0.07
CA ALA A 89 -6.83 -0.02 -0.09
C ALA A 89 -6.62 -1.33 -0.88
N GLN A 90 -5.88 -1.27 -1.99
CA GLN A 90 -5.51 -2.44 -2.77
C GLN A 90 -4.59 -3.38 -1.97
N GLU A 91 -3.54 -2.87 -1.33
CA GLU A 91 -2.63 -3.66 -0.51
C GLU A 91 -3.36 -4.36 0.65
N GLU A 92 -4.26 -3.65 1.32
CA GLU A 92 -5.09 -4.25 2.38
C GLU A 92 -6.00 -5.35 1.85
N ALA A 93 -6.60 -5.16 0.67
CA ALA A 93 -7.46 -6.15 0.06
C ALA A 93 -6.68 -7.41 -0.34
N GLU A 94 -5.50 -7.23 -0.94
CA GLU A 94 -4.60 -8.33 -1.31
C GLU A 94 -4.11 -9.11 -0.07
N ALA A 95 -3.76 -8.40 1.01
CA ALA A 95 -3.36 -9.03 2.27
C ALA A 95 -4.50 -9.85 2.89
N LYS A 96 -5.74 -9.31 2.89
CA LYS A 96 -6.93 -10.02 3.37
C LYS A 96 -7.24 -11.25 2.51
N GLN A 97 -7.17 -11.11 1.19
CA GLN A 97 -7.37 -12.23 0.28
C GLN A 97 -6.35 -13.34 0.54
N LYS A 98 -5.07 -13.00 0.64
CA LYS A 98 -4.01 -13.97 0.89
C LYS A 98 -4.19 -14.68 2.24
N ALA A 99 -4.53 -13.96 3.29
CA ALA A 99 -4.79 -14.56 4.60
C ALA A 99 -5.98 -15.55 4.56
N LEU A 100 -7.05 -15.20 3.83
CA LEU A 100 -8.19 -16.09 3.62
C LEU A 100 -7.83 -17.33 2.79
N GLU A 101 -7.00 -17.17 1.76
CA GLU A 101 -6.51 -18.29 0.94
C GLU A 101 -5.64 -19.25 1.77
N GLU A 102 -4.73 -18.72 2.60
CA GLU A 102 -3.92 -19.51 3.53
C GLU A 102 -4.81 -20.25 4.55
N GLU A 103 -5.79 -19.58 5.16
CA GLU A 103 -6.73 -20.21 6.09
C GLU A 103 -7.55 -21.32 5.42
N LEU A 104 -8.00 -21.10 4.18
CA LEU A 104 -8.73 -22.12 3.42
C LEU A 104 -7.87 -23.34 3.10
N GLU A 105 -6.61 -23.14 2.71
CA GLU A 105 -5.71 -24.26 2.43
C GLU A 105 -5.38 -25.03 3.72
N GLU A 106 -5.10 -24.35 4.84
CA GLU A 106 -4.90 -25.02 6.13
C GLU A 106 -6.12 -25.84 6.58
N LYS A 107 -7.34 -25.33 6.34
CA LYS A 107 -8.59 -26.05 6.62
C LYS A 107 -8.75 -27.27 5.73
N LYS A 108 -8.39 -27.13 4.45
CA LYS A 108 -8.44 -28.24 3.48
C LYS A 108 -7.43 -29.33 3.84
N GLU A 109 -6.19 -28.97 4.12
CA GLU A 109 -5.15 -29.92 4.56
C GLU A 109 -5.54 -30.64 5.86
N ALA A 110 -6.10 -29.93 6.85
CA ALA A 110 -6.56 -30.54 8.09
C ALA A 110 -7.70 -31.55 7.84
N ARG A 111 -8.60 -31.21 6.92
CA ARG A 111 -9.70 -32.08 6.50
C ARG A 111 -9.22 -33.33 5.79
N GLU A 112 -8.28 -33.19 4.86
CA GLU A 112 -7.65 -34.30 4.14
C GLU A 112 -6.93 -35.23 5.14
N ALA A 113 -6.10 -34.69 6.03
CA ALA A 113 -5.39 -35.45 7.05
C ALA A 113 -6.33 -36.27 7.96
N PHE A 114 -7.50 -35.72 8.31
CA PHE A 114 -8.51 -36.47 9.07
C PHE A 114 -9.11 -37.64 8.28
N PHE A 115 -9.44 -37.42 7.00
CA PHE A 115 -9.99 -38.48 6.16
C PHE A 115 -8.96 -39.59 5.94
N ASP A 116 -7.70 -39.25 5.69
CA ASP A 116 -6.62 -40.22 5.54
C ASP A 116 -6.40 -41.05 6.82
N ALA A 117 -6.35 -40.39 7.98
CA ALA A 117 -6.21 -41.06 9.27
C ALA A 117 -7.40 -41.99 9.56
N LYS A 118 -8.62 -41.56 9.19
CA LYS A 118 -9.83 -42.35 9.34
C LYS A 118 -9.79 -43.59 8.43
N GLU A 119 -9.44 -43.42 7.16
CA GLU A 119 -9.35 -44.52 6.20
C GLU A 119 -8.30 -45.55 6.63
N GLU A 120 -7.11 -45.11 7.03
CA GLU A 120 -6.06 -46.02 7.47
C GLU A 120 -6.47 -46.78 8.74
N LEU A 121 -7.09 -46.11 9.71
CA LEU A 121 -7.64 -46.79 10.89
C LEU A 121 -8.67 -47.86 10.50
N GLU A 122 -9.63 -47.53 9.64
CA GLU A 122 -10.65 -48.47 9.17
C GLU A 122 -10.05 -49.67 8.43
N LYS A 123 -9.07 -49.42 7.55
CA LYS A 123 -8.36 -50.46 6.79
C LYS A 123 -7.60 -51.40 7.72
N GLN A 124 -6.89 -50.87 8.71
CA GLN A 124 -6.15 -51.66 9.69
C GLN A 124 -7.08 -52.42 10.63
N GLN A 125 -8.21 -51.82 11.04
CA GLN A 125 -9.24 -52.53 11.81
C GLN A 125 -9.85 -53.69 11.02
N LYS A 126 -10.14 -53.51 9.73
CA LYS A 126 -10.63 -54.58 8.84
C LYS A 126 -9.59 -55.71 8.73
N LYS A 127 -8.31 -55.37 8.54
CA LYS A 127 -7.21 -56.35 8.45
C LYS A 127 -7.05 -57.13 9.75
N TYR A 128 -7.05 -56.45 10.90
CA TYR A 128 -7.03 -57.07 12.22
C TYR A 128 -8.19 -58.04 12.43
N LYS A 129 -9.44 -57.58 12.20
CA LYS A 129 -10.65 -58.42 12.32
C LYS A 129 -10.55 -59.69 11.48
N ARG A 130 -10.03 -59.60 10.26
CA ARG A 130 -9.83 -60.76 9.38
C ARG A 130 -8.80 -61.74 9.95
N LEU A 131 -7.65 -61.24 10.40
CA LEU A 131 -6.57 -62.07 10.96
C LEU A 131 -7.00 -62.76 12.25
N HIS A 132 -7.64 -62.01 13.15
CA HIS A 132 -8.18 -62.49 14.41
C HIS A 132 -9.22 -63.60 14.18
N LYS A 133 -10.21 -63.37 13.31
CA LYS A 133 -11.21 -64.38 12.93
C LYS A 133 -10.60 -65.64 12.30
N SER A 134 -9.49 -65.50 11.58
CA SER A 134 -8.80 -66.62 10.96
C SER A 134 -7.86 -67.39 11.91
N GLY A 135 -7.75 -66.98 13.18
CA GLY A 135 -6.86 -67.61 14.17
C GLY A 135 -5.37 -67.45 13.85
N LYS A 136 -5.00 -66.48 13.01
CA LYS A 136 -3.62 -66.25 12.52
C LYS A 136 -2.80 -65.32 13.42
N LEU A 137 -3.29 -64.98 14.60
CA LEU A 137 -2.63 -64.09 15.54
C LEU A 137 -2.19 -64.87 16.77
N SER A 138 -0.88 -64.79 17.08
CA SER A 138 -0.37 -65.23 18.37
C SER A 138 -0.71 -64.21 19.46
N PRO A 139 -0.63 -64.56 20.76
CA PRO A 139 -0.83 -63.61 21.85
C PRO A 139 0.07 -62.36 21.74
N ASN A 140 1.32 -62.53 21.30
CA ASN A 140 2.25 -61.41 21.10
C ASN A 140 1.84 -60.53 19.90
N ASP A 141 1.24 -61.11 18.86
CA ASP A 141 0.75 -60.34 17.71
C ASP A 141 -0.52 -59.57 18.04
N GLU A 142 -1.40 -60.13 18.89
CA GLU A 142 -2.58 -59.42 19.43
C GLU A 142 -2.15 -58.13 20.15
N GLU A 143 -1.12 -58.19 20.99
CA GLU A 143 -0.60 -57.02 21.69
C GLU A 143 -0.04 -55.97 20.72
N LYS A 144 0.73 -56.38 19.71
CA LYS A 144 1.25 -55.48 18.66
C LYS A 144 0.12 -54.80 17.89
N TRP A 145 -0.93 -55.54 17.54
CA TRP A 145 -2.10 -54.99 16.85
C TRP A 145 -2.88 -54.01 17.72
N ALA A 146 -3.08 -54.33 19.01
CA ALA A 146 -3.71 -53.41 19.95
C ALA A 146 -2.92 -52.09 20.06
N LYS A 147 -1.59 -52.17 20.17
CA LYS A 147 -0.71 -50.99 20.19
C LYS A 147 -0.81 -50.17 18.89
N LYS A 148 -0.80 -50.84 17.73
CA LYS A 148 -0.93 -50.18 16.42
C LYS A 148 -2.27 -49.46 16.27
N LEU A 149 -3.38 -50.13 16.57
CA LEU A 149 -4.72 -49.54 16.47
C LEU A 149 -4.91 -48.38 17.47
N LYS A 150 -4.31 -48.47 18.67
CA LYS A 150 -4.30 -47.38 19.63
C LYS A 150 -3.56 -46.15 19.07
N GLY A 151 -2.39 -46.35 18.44
CA GLY A 151 -1.65 -45.28 17.77
C GLY A 151 -2.45 -44.58 16.68
N LEU A 152 -3.05 -45.36 15.76
CA LEU A 152 -3.89 -44.83 14.69
C LEU A 152 -5.13 -44.08 15.22
N LYS A 153 -5.74 -44.57 16.31
CA LYS A 153 -6.86 -43.85 16.96
C LYS A 153 -6.40 -42.52 17.58
N GLN A 154 -5.19 -42.46 18.13
CA GLN A 154 -4.62 -41.21 18.63
C GLN A 154 -4.33 -40.22 17.49
N GLU A 155 -3.83 -40.69 16.34
CA GLU A 155 -3.63 -39.86 15.15
C GLU A 155 -4.94 -39.29 14.61
N LEU A 156 -5.99 -40.12 14.49
CA LEU A 156 -7.32 -39.67 14.10
C LEU A 156 -7.86 -38.60 15.07
N ASN A 157 -7.72 -38.80 16.38
CA ASN A 157 -8.15 -37.81 17.37
C ASN A 157 -7.37 -36.50 17.26
N LYS A 158 -6.06 -36.55 16.94
CA LYS A 158 -5.26 -35.34 16.72
C LYS A 158 -5.73 -34.58 15.48
N ALA A 159 -6.00 -35.29 14.38
CA ALA A 159 -6.52 -34.68 13.16
C ALA A 159 -7.93 -34.10 13.37
N GLU A 160 -8.80 -34.79 14.10
CA GLU A 160 -10.14 -34.31 14.47
C GLU A 160 -10.07 -33.03 15.32
N ASN A 161 -9.15 -32.97 16.30
CA ASN A 161 -8.94 -31.78 17.10
C ASN A 161 -8.39 -30.61 16.27
N LYS A 162 -7.53 -30.88 15.27
CA LYS A 162 -7.03 -29.84 14.36
C LYS A 162 -8.17 -29.19 13.59
N ILE A 163 -9.13 -29.97 13.11
CA ILE A 163 -10.34 -29.44 12.43
C ILE A 163 -11.23 -28.64 13.38
N LYS A 164 -11.42 -29.11 14.62
CA LYS A 164 -12.32 -28.44 15.60
C LYS A 164 -11.79 -27.11 16.12
N ASN A 165 -10.48 -26.91 16.08
CA ASN A 165 -9.81 -25.72 16.59
C ASN A 165 -9.47 -24.70 15.47
N GLN A 166 -9.92 -24.94 14.24
CA GLN A 166 -9.87 -24.05 13.08
C GLN A 166 -11.24 -23.39 12.83
#